data_AF-A0A086AHD3-F1
#
_entry.id   AF-A0A086AHD3-F1
#
_cell.length_a   1.000
_cell.length_b   1.000
_cell.length_c   1.000
_cell.angle_alpha   90.00
_cell.angle_beta   90.00
_cell.angle_gamma   90.00
#
_symmetry.space_group_name_H-M   'P 1'
#
loop_
_entity.id
_entity.type
_entity.pdbx_description
1 polymer ?
#
loop_
_entity_poly.entity_id
_entity_poly.type
_entity_poly.pdbx_seq_one_letter_code
_entity_poly.pdbx_strand_id
1 'polypeptide(L)'
;MKSRILTIAALAVIVFSCATKKEATKVVETAEPVKATEVTPALASGQSLYDNNCGKCHKLFKATDFTKEDWKPILVRMQKKAHLDDTQMASISDYITSQL
;
A
#
# COMPACT_ATOMS: atom_id res chain seq x y z
N MET A 1 -4.09 -50.28 -40.40
CA MET A 1 -3.60 -50.91 -39.16
C MET A 1 -2.61 -49.98 -38.48
N LYS A 2 -2.67 -49.95 -37.15
CA LYS A 2 -1.59 -49.58 -36.22
C LYS A 2 -1.16 -48.09 -36.19
N SER A 3 -1.77 -47.43 -35.20
CA SER A 3 -1.19 -46.34 -34.43
C SER A 3 0.28 -46.56 -34.06
N ARG A 4 0.91 -45.45 -33.63
CA ARG A 4 2.21 -45.30 -32.95
C ARG A 4 3.32 -45.04 -33.97
N ILE A 5 4.12 -43.98 -33.89
CA ILE A 5 4.76 -43.43 -32.68
C ILE A 5 5.50 -42.15 -33.11
N LEU A 6 5.49 -41.10 -32.26
CA LEU A 6 6.54 -40.08 -32.10
C LEU A 6 6.76 -39.12 -33.31
N THR A 7 6.73 -37.78 -33.21
CA THR A 7 7.53 -36.91 -32.34
C THR A 7 7.18 -35.44 -32.65
N ILE A 8 7.00 -34.64 -31.58
CA ILE A 8 7.57 -33.31 -31.36
C ILE A 8 6.90 -32.04 -31.98
N ALA A 9 6.68 -31.09 -31.05
CA ALA A 9 6.55 -29.63 -31.18
C ALA A 9 5.26 -29.11 -31.85
N ALA A 10 4.16 -28.86 -31.13
CA ALA A 10 3.98 -27.89 -30.05
C ALA A 10 4.19 -26.42 -30.49
N LEU A 11 3.07 -25.70 -30.45
CA LEU A 11 2.92 -24.27 -30.13
C LEU A 11 3.52 -23.23 -31.09
N ALA A 12 2.63 -22.61 -31.86
CA ALA A 12 2.47 -21.15 -31.85
C ALA A 12 1.12 -20.78 -32.49
N VAL A 13 0.04 -20.90 -31.72
CA VAL A 13 -1.23 -20.25 -32.08
C VAL A 13 -1.12 -18.78 -31.71
N ILE A 14 -1.25 -17.97 -32.75
CA ILE A 14 -1.34 -16.53 -32.82
C ILE A 14 -2.59 -16.03 -32.08
N VAL A 15 -2.47 -14.94 -31.31
CA VAL A 15 -3.48 -13.85 -31.20
C VAL A 15 -2.84 -12.68 -30.42
N PHE A 16 -2.35 -11.64 -31.10
CA PHE A 16 -3.07 -10.39 -31.38
C PHE A 16 -3.53 -9.63 -30.12
N SER A 17 -2.76 -8.63 -29.69
CA SER A 17 -3.33 -7.40 -29.13
C SER A 17 -2.33 -6.25 -29.29
N CYS A 18 -2.38 -5.62 -30.48
CA CYS A 18 -1.94 -4.24 -30.63
C CYS A 18 -3.08 -3.33 -30.15
N ALA A 19 -2.83 -2.48 -29.16
CA ALA A 19 -3.57 -1.23 -28.99
C ALA A 19 -2.70 -0.22 -28.23
N THR A 20 -1.85 0.48 -28.97
CA THR A 20 -1.31 1.79 -28.59
C THR A 20 -2.46 2.71 -28.22
N LYS A 21 -2.43 3.31 -27.03
CA LYS A 21 -2.96 4.66 -26.78
C LYS A 21 -2.15 5.32 -25.68
N LYS A 22 -1.28 6.23 -26.11
CA LYS A 22 -0.70 7.30 -25.32
C LYS A 22 -1.64 8.49 -25.50
N GLU A 23 -2.37 8.89 -24.46
CA GLU A 23 -2.97 10.22 -24.40
C GLU A 23 -3.14 10.64 -22.94
N ALA A 24 -2.81 11.90 -22.70
CA ALA A 24 -2.62 12.52 -21.41
C ALA A 24 -3.95 12.99 -20.81
N THR A 25 -4.07 12.88 -19.48
CA THR A 25 -4.95 13.79 -18.75
C THR A 25 -4.27 14.25 -17.47
N LYS A 26 -3.82 15.50 -17.53
CA LYS A 26 -3.62 16.42 -16.41
C LYS A 26 -4.90 16.41 -15.56
N VAL A 27 -4.85 15.82 -14.37
CA VAL A 27 -5.71 16.22 -13.25
C VAL A 27 -4.80 16.91 -12.26
N VAL A 28 -4.85 18.25 -12.31
CA VAL A 28 -4.45 19.10 -11.20
C VAL A 28 -5.46 18.81 -10.10
N GLU A 29 -5.16 17.84 -9.26
CA GLU A 29 -5.71 17.82 -7.92
C GLU A 29 -4.76 18.68 -7.10
N THR A 30 -5.29 19.77 -6.57
CA THR A 30 -4.63 20.62 -5.59
C THR A 30 -4.22 19.74 -4.42
N ALA A 31 -3.01 19.18 -4.49
CA ALA A 31 -2.31 18.70 -3.32
C ALA A 31 -2.16 19.91 -2.42
N GLU A 32 -2.95 19.95 -1.34
CA GLU A 32 -2.58 20.71 -0.16
C GLU A 32 -1.08 20.46 0.09
N PRO A 33 -0.30 21.47 0.50
CA PRO A 33 1.11 21.28 0.77
C PRO A 33 1.21 20.31 1.95
N VAL A 34 1.34 19.03 1.64
CA VAL A 34 1.79 18.02 2.59
C VAL A 34 3.16 18.52 2.99
N LYS A 35 3.21 19.11 4.18
CA LYS A 35 4.41 19.46 4.94
C LYS A 35 5.46 18.43 4.55
N ALA A 36 6.45 18.84 3.77
CA ALA A 36 7.49 17.96 3.27
C ALA A 36 8.39 17.59 4.46
N THR A 37 7.86 16.76 5.35
CA THR A 37 8.62 16.05 6.35
C THR A 37 9.61 15.21 5.57
N GLU A 38 10.90 15.42 5.82
CA GLU A 38 11.96 14.65 5.18
C GLU A 38 11.68 13.15 5.33
N VAL A 39 11.44 12.47 4.22
CA VAL A 39 11.07 11.05 4.21
C VAL A 39 12.33 10.25 4.50
N THR A 40 12.56 9.96 5.78
CA THR A 40 13.60 9.00 6.18
C THR A 40 13.15 7.57 5.80
N PRO A 41 14.08 6.62 5.56
CA PRO A 41 13.71 5.23 5.28
C PRO A 41 12.82 4.60 6.36
N ALA A 42 13.02 5.00 7.63
CA ALA A 42 12.19 4.56 8.74
C ALA A 42 10.74 5.07 8.62
N LEU A 43 10.55 6.35 8.26
CA LEU A 43 9.22 6.92 8.02
C LEU A 43 8.53 6.29 6.81
N ALA A 44 9.27 5.97 5.74
CA ALA A 44 8.71 5.26 4.60
C ALA A 44 8.20 3.85 4.97
N SER A 45 8.93 3.13 5.83
CA SER A 45 8.50 1.84 6.36
C SER A 45 7.24 1.99 7.25
N GLY A 46 7.22 3.00 8.13
CA GLY A 46 6.06 3.30 8.97
C GLY A 46 4.80 3.64 8.17
N GLN A 47 4.95 4.46 7.11
CA GLN A 47 3.87 4.79 6.19
C GLN A 47 3.33 3.53 5.50
N SER A 48 4.21 2.69 4.95
CA SER A 48 3.81 1.45 4.30
C SER A 48 3.04 0.53 5.26
N LEU A 49 3.50 0.39 6.51
CA LEU A 49 2.80 -0.38 7.52
C LEU A 49 1.43 0.21 7.85
N TYR A 50 1.31 1.52 7.97
CA TYR A 50 0.05 2.21 8.23
C TYR A 50 -0.94 2.02 7.09
N ASP A 51 -0.54 2.28 5.85
CA ASP A 51 -1.38 2.17 4.65
C ASP A 51 -1.87 0.73 4.43
N ASN A 52 -0.99 -0.26 4.68
CA ASN A 52 -1.30 -1.66 4.44
C ASN A 52 -2.00 -2.38 5.61
N ASN A 53 -2.04 -1.81 6.83
CA ASN A 53 -2.63 -2.50 7.98
C ASN A 53 -3.80 -1.77 8.62
N CYS A 54 -3.77 -0.45 8.71
CA CYS A 54 -4.78 0.32 9.45
C CYS A 54 -6.13 0.42 8.70
N GLY A 55 -6.14 0.19 7.38
CA GLY A 55 -7.34 0.19 6.55
C GLY A 55 -7.99 -1.19 6.31
N LYS A 56 -7.46 -2.27 6.89
CA LYS A 56 -7.92 -3.64 6.59
C LYS A 56 -9.29 -3.98 7.20
N CYS A 57 -9.62 -3.43 8.36
CA CYS A 57 -10.82 -3.80 9.14
C CYS A 57 -11.86 -2.68 9.26
N HIS A 58 -11.48 -1.45 8.92
CA HIS A 58 -12.31 -0.26 8.93
C HIS A 58 -11.69 0.77 7.99
N LYS A 59 -12.35 1.92 7.78
CA LYS A 59 -11.76 3.00 6.99
C LYS A 59 -10.36 3.38 7.51
N LEU A 60 -9.46 3.73 6.61
CA LEU A 60 -8.17 4.28 6.96
C LEU A 60 -8.37 5.74 7.43
N PHE A 61 -8.26 5.97 8.74
CA PHE A 61 -8.32 7.31 9.33
C PHE A 61 -7.02 8.04 9.07
N LYS A 62 -7.06 9.27 8.55
CA LYS A 62 -5.87 10.09 8.29
C LYS A 62 -5.14 10.38 9.60
N ALA A 63 -3.82 10.51 9.56
CA ALA A 63 -3.03 10.84 10.76
C ALA A 63 -3.53 12.11 11.49
N THR A 64 -4.04 13.09 10.73
CA THR A 64 -4.59 14.36 11.24
C THR A 64 -6.05 14.27 11.72
N ASP A 65 -6.71 13.11 11.63
CA ASP A 65 -8.10 12.94 12.09
C ASP A 65 -8.22 12.96 13.62
N PHE A 66 -7.11 12.76 14.35
CA PHE A 66 -7.04 12.73 15.80
C PHE A 66 -5.81 13.46 16.33
N THR A 67 -5.86 13.92 17.58
CA THR A 67 -4.69 14.51 18.26
C THR A 67 -3.65 13.44 18.63
N LYS A 68 -2.42 13.86 18.93
CA LYS A 68 -1.36 12.95 19.39
C LYS A 68 -1.78 12.19 20.66
N GLU A 69 -2.54 12.82 21.53
CA GLU A 69 -3.04 12.26 22.78
C GLU A 69 -4.13 11.23 22.52
N ASP A 70 -5.03 11.50 21.57
CA ASP A 70 -6.10 10.58 21.16
C ASP A 70 -5.55 9.30 20.49
N TRP A 71 -4.48 9.44 19.70
CA TRP A 71 -3.87 8.30 19.02
C TRP A 71 -3.31 7.25 19.99
N LYS A 72 -2.78 7.63 21.14
CA LYS A 72 -2.18 6.68 22.11
C LYS A 72 -3.13 5.53 22.50
N PRO A 73 -4.34 5.78 23.06
CA PRO A 73 -5.27 4.70 23.40
C PRO A 73 -5.87 4.00 22.16
N ILE A 74 -5.92 4.67 21.00
CA ILE A 74 -6.39 4.08 19.75
C ILE A 74 -5.40 3.02 19.27
N LEU A 75 -4.11 3.37 19.17
CA LEU A 75 -3.06 2.51 18.65
C LEU A 75 -2.85 1.28 19.55
N VAL A 76 -2.89 1.43 20.88
CA VAL A 76 -2.83 0.29 21.81
C VAL A 76 -3.98 -0.71 21.58
N ARG A 77 -5.18 -0.21 21.30
CA ARG A 77 -6.34 -1.07 20.99
C ARG A 77 -6.19 -1.74 19.63
N MET A 78 -5.74 -0.98 18.63
CA MET A 78 -5.61 -1.48 17.26
C MET A 78 -4.47 -2.47 17.13
N GLN A 79 -3.36 -2.30 17.85
CA GLN A 79 -2.25 -3.25 17.85
C GLN A 79 -2.73 -4.67 18.16
N LYS A 80 -3.50 -4.83 19.24
CA LYS A 80 -4.06 -6.13 19.67
C LYS A 80 -5.03 -6.70 18.64
N LYS A 81 -5.85 -5.85 18.01
CA LYS A 81 -6.88 -6.26 17.04
C LYS A 81 -6.32 -6.57 15.65
N ALA A 82 -5.27 -5.87 15.25
CA ALA A 82 -4.59 -6.04 13.97
C ALA A 82 -3.44 -7.05 14.05
N HIS A 83 -3.18 -7.60 15.24
CA HIS A 83 -2.09 -8.55 15.51
C HIS A 83 -0.71 -8.02 15.08
N LEU A 84 -0.48 -6.73 15.33
CA LEU A 84 0.80 -6.08 15.04
C LEU A 84 1.75 -6.24 16.21
N ASP A 85 3.01 -6.55 15.94
CA ASP A 85 4.04 -6.57 16.97
C ASP A 85 4.42 -5.15 17.43
N ASP A 86 5.19 -5.06 18.52
CA ASP A 86 5.59 -3.77 19.11
C ASP A 86 6.45 -2.92 18.16
N THR A 87 7.26 -3.56 17.31
CA THR A 87 8.15 -2.85 16.37
C THR A 87 7.35 -2.24 15.21
N GLN A 88 6.39 -3.00 14.69
CA GLN A 88 5.46 -2.52 13.67
C GLN A 88 4.61 -1.38 14.21
N MET A 89 4.08 -1.52 15.44
CA MET A 89 3.26 -0.48 16.04
C MET A 89 4.05 0.79 16.36
N ALA A 90 5.30 0.66 16.81
CA ALA A 90 6.20 1.81 16.99
C ALA A 90 6.42 2.55 15.66
N SER A 91 6.71 1.82 14.58
CA SER A 91 6.92 2.41 13.25
C SER A 91 5.69 3.16 12.72
N ILE A 92 4.49 2.59 12.94
CA ILE A 92 3.22 3.24 12.61
C ILE A 92 3.00 4.50 13.47
N SER A 93 3.31 4.43 14.76
CA SER A 93 3.16 5.54 15.70
C SER A 93 4.09 6.71 15.35
N ASP A 94 5.32 6.42 14.97
CA ASP A 94 6.31 7.42 14.52
C ASP A 94 5.85 8.09 13.23
N TYR A 95 5.36 7.31 12.27
CA TYR A 95 4.77 7.86 11.05
C TYR A 95 3.61 8.79 11.37
N ILE A 96 2.58 8.33 12.11
CA ILE A 96 1.42 9.17 12.47
C ILE A 96 1.87 10.44 13.18
N THR A 97 2.81 10.34 14.12
CA THR A 97 3.32 11.51 14.87
C THR A 97 4.05 12.50 13.97
N SER A 98 4.75 12.04 12.93
CA SER A 98 5.45 12.92 11.99
C SER A 98 4.52 13.77 11.11
N GLN A 99 3.25 13.37 11.02
CA GLN A 99 2.21 14.07 10.25
C GLN A 99 1.43 15.10 11.10
N LEU A 100 1.65 15.15 12.41
CA LEU A 100 1.05 16.10 13.35
C LEU A 100 1.93 17.35 13.54
#